data_AF-A0A7X8NQD8-F1
#
_entry.id   AF-A0A7X8NQD8-F1
#
_cell.length_a   1.000
_cell.length_b   1.000
_cell.length_c   1.000
_cell.angle_alpha   90.00
_cell.angle_beta   90.00
_cell.angle_gamma   90.00
#
_symmetry.space_group_name_H-M   'P 1'
#
loop_
_entity.id
_entity.type
_entity.pdbx_description
1 polymer ?
#
loop_
_entity_poly.entity_id
_entity_poly.type
_entity_poly.pdbx_seq_one_letter_code
_entity_poly.pdbx_strand_id
1 'polypeptide(L)'
;MPLSNAERQRRYRQRLKARASGALVVEQAQMAVERAIHALWAYHERPSPSGIAWSEIDGCRTLEAYRSELERSPANLLQTCRAFLPDFSGLTVEEATAIAEVIALADVLRLSAPTKVDFAVLADVD
;
A
#
# COMPACT_ATOMS: atom_id res chain seq x y z
N MET A 1 -16.82 41.14 -18.27
CA MET A 1 -16.80 41.77 -16.93
C MET A 1 -15.64 41.20 -16.11
N PRO A 2 -14.84 42.03 -15.40
CA PRO A 2 -13.81 41.52 -14.50
C PRO A 2 -14.44 40.88 -13.26
N LEU A 3 -13.86 39.78 -12.77
CA LEU A 3 -14.31 39.07 -11.57
C LEU A 3 -14.30 40.00 -10.35
N SER A 4 -15.39 39.99 -9.59
CA SER A 4 -15.47 40.70 -8.32
C SER A 4 -14.47 40.13 -7.31
N ASN A 5 -14.06 40.92 -6.32
CA ASN A 5 -13.14 40.46 -5.27
C ASN A 5 -13.68 39.24 -4.51
N ALA A 6 -15.00 39.17 -4.28
CA ALA A 6 -15.66 38.03 -3.64
C ALA A 6 -15.53 36.74 -4.48
N GLU A 7 -15.71 36.83 -5.80
CA GLU A 7 -15.54 35.69 -6.71
C GLU A 7 -14.09 35.24 -6.80
N ARG A 8 -13.13 36.18 -6.76
CA ARG A 8 -11.69 35.85 -6.70
C ARG A 8 -11.35 35.10 -5.42
N GLN A 9 -11.83 35.58 -4.26
CA GLN A 9 -11.61 34.91 -2.97
C GLN A 9 -12.28 33.53 -2.90
N ARG A 10 -13.47 33.36 -3.48
CA ARG A 10 -14.14 32.05 -3.57
C ARG A 10 -13.33 31.07 -4.42
N ARG A 11 -12.89 31.49 -5.62
CA ARG A 11 -12.05 30.67 -6.51
C ARG A 11 -10.71 30.33 -5.88
N TYR A 12 -10.09 31.28 -5.17
CA TYR A 12 -8.85 31.05 -4.44
C TYR A 12 -9.03 29.96 -3.37
N ARG A 13 -10.07 30.07 -2.53
CA ARG A 13 -10.39 29.04 -1.52
C ARG A 13 -10.69 27.68 -2.13
N GLN A 14 -11.40 27.62 -3.26
CA GLN A 14 -11.67 26.37 -3.97
C GLN A 14 -10.38 25.72 -4.51
N ARG A 15 -9.49 26.51 -5.13
CA ARG A 15 -8.18 26.02 -5.58
C ARG A 15 -7.32 25.51 -4.43
N LEU A 16 -7.34 26.21 -3.30
CA LEU A 16 -6.60 25.79 -2.11
C LEU A 16 -7.12 24.44 -1.57
N LYS A 17 -8.45 24.28 -1.46
CA LYS A 17 -9.07 23.01 -1.06
C LYS A 17 -8.77 21.87 -2.03
N ALA A 18 -8.83 22.12 -3.34
CA ALA A 18 -8.51 21.12 -4.35
C ALA A 18 -7.04 20.66 -4.25
N ARG A 19 -6.12 21.60 -4.02
CA ARG A 19 -4.70 21.27 -3.80
C ARG A 19 -4.48 20.48 -2.50
N ALA A 20 -5.14 20.86 -1.43
CA ALA A 20 -5.11 20.13 -0.16
C ALA A 20 -5.67 18.70 -0.33
N SER A 21 -6.76 18.54 -1.08
CA SER A 21 -7.34 17.23 -1.40
C SER A 21 -6.36 16.33 -2.15
N GLY A 22 -5.62 16.87 -3.12
CA GLY A 22 -4.60 16.10 -3.84
C GLY A 22 -3.41 15.70 -2.96
N ALA A 23 -2.96 16.60 -2.08
CA ALA A 23 -1.88 16.30 -1.14
C ALA A 23 -2.28 15.19 -0.14
N LEU A 24 -3.52 15.21 0.34
CA LEU A 24 -4.06 14.18 1.22
C LEU A 24 -4.08 12.79 0.56
N VAL A 25 -4.35 12.70 -0.74
CA VAL A 25 -4.31 11.42 -1.47
C VAL A 25 -2.89 10.86 -1.53
N VAL A 26 -1.89 11.71 -1.74
CA VAL A 26 -0.47 11.29 -1.74
C VAL A 26 -0.06 10.81 -0.35
N GLU A 27 -0.43 11.54 0.69
CA GLU A 27 -0.16 11.15 2.08
C GLU A 27 -0.82 9.80 2.44
N GLN A 28 -2.08 9.60 2.04
CA GLN A 28 -2.76 8.33 2.24
C GLN A 28 -2.08 7.17 1.50
N ALA A 29 -1.64 7.39 0.26
CA ALA A 29 -0.90 6.39 -0.50
C ALA A 29 0.44 6.06 0.16
N GLN A 30 1.17 7.07 0.67
CA GLN A 30 2.40 6.87 1.42
C GLN A 30 2.14 6.04 2.68
N MET A 31 1.12 6.38 3.47
CA MET A 31 0.76 5.61 4.67
C MET A 31 0.34 4.17 4.36
N ALA A 32 -0.35 3.93 3.25
CA ALA A 32 -0.70 2.59 2.80
C ALA A 32 0.56 1.78 2.43
N VAL A 33 1.49 2.38 1.69
CA VAL A 33 2.78 1.76 1.35
C VAL A 33 3.58 1.42 2.61
N GLU A 34 3.67 2.34 3.56
CA GLU A 34 4.36 2.11 4.83
C GLU A 34 3.76 0.93 5.60
N ARG A 35 2.43 0.89 5.74
CA ARG A 35 1.74 -0.24 6.40
C ARG A 35 2.01 -1.57 5.69
N ALA A 36 2.01 -1.59 4.36
CA ALA A 36 2.30 -2.81 3.60
C ALA A 36 3.75 -3.27 3.79
N ILE A 37 4.73 -2.37 3.80
CA ILE A 37 6.13 -2.73 4.07
C ILE A 37 6.28 -3.35 5.46
N HIS A 38 5.62 -2.77 6.48
CA HIS A 38 5.61 -3.33 7.82
C HIS A 38 4.92 -4.70 7.89
N ALA A 39 3.80 -4.88 7.20
CA ALA A 39 3.11 -6.17 7.11
C ALA A 39 3.98 -7.26 6.45
N LEU A 40 4.64 -6.91 5.32
CA LEU A 40 5.56 -7.80 4.63
C LEU A 40 6.76 -8.18 5.51
N TRP A 41 7.28 -7.23 6.28
CA TRP A 41 8.36 -7.48 7.23
C TRP A 41 7.93 -8.40 8.38
N ALA A 42 6.75 -8.17 8.97
CA ALA A 42 6.22 -9.03 10.02
C ALA A 42 5.97 -10.47 9.54
N TYR A 43 5.57 -10.64 8.27
CA TYR A 43 5.55 -11.95 7.63
C TYR A 43 6.95 -12.54 7.43
N HIS A 44 7.91 -11.73 6.97
CA HIS A 44 9.30 -12.14 6.75
C HIS A 44 10.02 -12.58 8.04
N GLU A 45 9.70 -11.97 9.17
CA GLU A 45 10.26 -12.36 10.47
C GLU A 45 9.76 -13.72 10.97
N ARG A 46 8.68 -14.25 10.40
CA ARG A 46 8.16 -15.57 10.74
C ARG A 46 8.94 -16.69 10.02
N PRO A 47 9.05 -17.89 10.60
CA PRO A 47 9.65 -19.03 9.90
C PRO A 47 8.87 -19.34 8.62
N SER A 48 9.59 -19.67 7.54
CA SER A 48 8.95 -20.18 6.33
C SER A 48 8.29 -21.55 6.58
N PRO A 49 7.42 -22.04 5.68
CA PRO A 49 6.81 -23.37 5.80
C PRO A 49 7.83 -24.53 5.87
N SER A 50 9.06 -24.33 5.39
CA SER A 50 10.15 -25.32 5.51
C SER A 50 10.91 -25.22 6.84
N GLY A 51 10.53 -24.28 7.71
CA GLY A 51 11.19 -23.99 9.00
C GLY A 51 12.42 -23.09 8.90
N ILE A 52 12.84 -22.72 7.68
CA ILE A 52 13.99 -21.83 7.44
C ILE A 52 13.55 -20.38 7.57
N ALA A 53 14.33 -19.53 8.23
CA ALA A 53 14.03 -18.10 8.31
C ALA A 53 14.22 -17.43 6.94
N TRP A 54 13.30 -16.54 6.55
CA TRP A 54 13.40 -15.85 5.26
C TRP A 54 14.71 -15.06 5.12
N SER A 55 15.21 -14.49 6.22
CA SER A 55 16.50 -13.78 6.28
C SER A 55 17.71 -14.65 5.91
N GLU A 56 17.61 -15.98 6.03
CA GLU A 56 18.68 -16.90 5.61
C GLU A 56 18.64 -17.18 4.10
N ILE A 57 17.48 -16.95 3.47
CA ILE A 57 17.27 -17.17 2.03
C ILE A 57 17.66 -15.92 1.25
N ASP A 58 17.18 -14.74 1.66
CA ASP A 58 17.39 -13.48 0.94
C ASP A 58 18.48 -12.57 1.54
N GLY A 59 18.98 -12.90 2.73
CA GLY A 59 20.02 -12.12 3.42
C GLY A 59 19.51 -10.84 4.11
N CYS A 60 18.22 -10.52 4.03
CA CYS A 60 17.63 -9.34 4.66
C CYS A 60 17.37 -9.60 6.14
N ARG A 61 18.08 -8.90 7.03
CA ARG A 61 17.99 -9.10 8.50
C ARG A 61 17.39 -7.92 9.27
N THR A 62 17.14 -6.82 8.57
CA THR A 62 16.56 -5.61 9.18
C THR A 62 15.49 -5.07 8.28
N LEU A 63 14.49 -4.40 8.88
CA LEU A 63 13.44 -3.70 8.16
C LEU A 63 14.01 -2.69 7.14
N GLU A 64 15.09 -1.99 7.49
CA GLU A 64 15.74 -1.01 6.61
C GLU A 64 16.39 -1.67 5.38
N ALA A 65 17.05 -2.82 5.57
CA ALA A 65 17.63 -3.58 4.46
C ALA A 65 16.52 -4.15 3.56
N TYR A 66 15.45 -4.69 4.17
CA TYR A 66 14.29 -5.20 3.45
C TYR A 66 13.57 -4.10 2.65
N ARG A 67 13.37 -2.93 3.25
CA ARG A 67 12.85 -1.74 2.55
C ARG A 67 13.73 -1.37 1.37
N SER A 68 15.04 -1.31 1.57
CA SER A 68 16.00 -0.97 0.51
C SER A 68 15.94 -1.97 -0.65
N GLU A 69 15.68 -3.26 -0.38
CA GLU A 69 15.46 -4.29 -1.38
C GLU A 69 14.16 -4.04 -2.17
N LEU A 70 13.07 -3.72 -1.48
CA LEU A 70 11.79 -3.38 -2.11
C LEU A 70 11.84 -2.09 -2.93
N GLU A 71 12.65 -1.11 -2.53
CA GLU A 71 12.80 0.18 -3.22
C GLU A 71 13.75 0.11 -4.42
N ARG A 72 14.55 -0.96 -4.56
CA ARG A 72 15.51 -1.12 -5.66
C ARG A 72 14.85 -1.06 -7.04
N SER A 73 13.60 -1.48 -7.15
CA SER A 73 12.79 -1.35 -8.36
C SER A 73 11.36 -0.94 -8.01
N PRO A 74 10.74 0.01 -8.74
CA PRO A 74 9.35 0.42 -8.51
C PRO A 74 8.33 -0.72 -8.56
N ALA A 75 8.66 -1.84 -9.22
CA ALA A 75 7.79 -2.99 -9.34
C ALA A 75 7.86 -3.96 -8.16
N ASN A 76 8.95 -3.94 -7.37
CA ASN A 76 9.24 -4.97 -6.38
C ASN A 76 8.16 -5.02 -5.30
N LEU A 77 7.80 -3.89 -4.69
CA LEU A 77 6.75 -3.85 -3.67
C LEU A 77 5.44 -4.48 -4.17
N LEU A 78 4.97 -4.06 -5.36
CA LEU A 78 3.70 -4.56 -5.90
C LEU A 78 3.79 -6.04 -6.27
N GLN A 79 4.93 -6.50 -6.79
CA GLN A 79 5.15 -7.91 -7.09
C GLN A 79 5.14 -8.76 -5.82
N THR A 80 5.82 -8.31 -4.76
CA THR A 80 5.83 -8.98 -3.46
C THR A 80 4.43 -9.02 -2.86
N CYS A 81 3.68 -7.91 -2.88
CA CYS A 81 2.29 -7.88 -2.41
C CYS A 81 1.40 -8.87 -3.18
N ARG A 82 1.54 -8.95 -4.50
CA ARG A 82 0.72 -9.84 -5.35
C ARG A 82 1.08 -11.31 -5.21
N ALA A 83 2.24 -11.65 -4.64
CA ALA A 83 2.61 -13.04 -4.37
C ALA A 83 1.67 -13.73 -3.37
N PHE A 84 0.94 -12.93 -2.58
CA PHE A 84 -0.07 -13.41 -1.63
C PHE A 84 -1.46 -13.62 -2.24
N LEU A 85 -1.67 -13.30 -3.52
CA LEU A 85 -2.94 -13.59 -4.17
C LEU A 85 -3.04 -15.09 -4.55
N PRO A 86 -4.25 -15.68 -4.54
CA PRO A 86 -5.54 -15.02 -4.32
C PRO A 86 -6.03 -14.97 -2.85
N ASP A 87 -5.37 -15.64 -1.92
CA ASP A 87 -5.94 -16.02 -0.63
C ASP A 87 -5.28 -15.38 0.60
N PHE A 88 -4.18 -14.66 0.41
CA PHE A 88 -3.38 -14.04 1.48
C PHE A 88 -2.88 -15.03 2.53
N SER A 89 -2.65 -16.27 2.11
CA SER A 89 -2.25 -17.38 2.98
C SER A 89 -1.05 -17.02 3.85
N GLY A 90 -1.20 -17.26 5.16
CA GLY A 90 -0.15 -17.05 6.16
C GLY A 90 -0.08 -15.63 6.73
N LEU A 91 -0.90 -14.68 6.26
CA LEU A 91 -0.99 -13.34 6.82
C LEU A 91 -2.08 -13.25 7.90
N THR A 92 -1.93 -12.34 8.86
CA THR A 92 -3.06 -11.91 9.70
C THR A 92 -4.01 -11.04 8.89
N VAL A 93 -5.20 -10.80 9.42
CA VAL A 93 -6.21 -9.93 8.78
C VAL A 93 -5.68 -8.52 8.54
N GLU A 94 -4.97 -7.95 9.52
CA GLU A 94 -4.40 -6.61 9.41
C GLU A 94 -3.30 -6.53 8.34
N GLU A 95 -2.45 -7.55 8.26
CA GLU A 95 -1.38 -7.63 7.27
C GLU A 95 -1.95 -7.80 5.85
N ALA A 96 -2.91 -8.71 5.69
CA ALA A 96 -3.60 -8.93 4.43
C ALA A 96 -4.32 -7.65 3.96
N THR A 97 -4.96 -6.93 4.87
CA THR A 97 -5.62 -5.65 4.58
C THR A 97 -4.61 -4.61 4.09
N ALA A 98 -3.48 -4.45 4.79
CA ALA A 98 -2.45 -3.49 4.40
C ALA A 98 -1.88 -3.78 2.99
N ILE A 99 -1.65 -5.06 2.67
CA ILE A 99 -1.15 -5.50 1.36
C ILE A 99 -2.22 -5.29 0.27
N ALA A 100 -3.47 -5.66 0.54
CA ALA A 100 -4.58 -5.52 -0.38
C ALA A 100 -4.86 -4.07 -0.78
N GLU A 101 -4.76 -3.13 0.18
CA GLU A 101 -4.93 -1.70 -0.09
C GLU A 101 -3.92 -1.19 -1.14
N VAL A 102 -2.65 -1.60 -1.04
CA VAL A 102 -1.61 -1.22 -2.01
C VAL A 102 -1.88 -1.80 -3.40
N ILE A 103 -2.34 -3.06 -3.47
CA ILE A 103 -2.75 -3.68 -4.74
C ILE A 103 -3.90 -2.88 -5.39
N ALA A 104 -4.93 -2.56 -4.60
CA ALA A 104 -6.10 -1.81 -5.07
C ALA A 104 -5.71 -0.41 -5.57
N LEU A 105 -4.86 0.31 -4.82
CA LEU A 105 -4.33 1.61 -5.24
C LEU A 105 -3.57 1.52 -6.58
N ALA A 106 -2.71 0.51 -6.72
CA ALA A 106 -1.93 0.31 -7.94
C ALA A 106 -2.79 -0.03 -9.16
N ASP A 107 -3.85 -0.83 -8.98
CA ASP A 107 -4.76 -1.20 -10.07
C ASP A 107 -5.56 0.00 -10.58
N VAL A 108 -6.05 0.85 -9.67
CA VAL A 108 -6.73 2.11 -10.01
C VAL A 108 -5.81 3.02 -10.84
N LEU A 109 -4.54 3.16 -10.43
CA LEU A 109 -3.57 4.00 -11.14
C LEU A 109 -3.21 3.46 -12.54
N ARG A 110 -3.25 2.14 -12.74
CA ARG A 110 -3.02 1.52 -14.06
C ARG A 110 -4.23 1.58 -14.99
N LEU A 111 -5.36 2.14 -14.55
CA LEU A 111 -6.66 2.05 -15.23
C LEU A 111 -7.06 0.61 -15.54
N SER A 112 -6.53 -0.35 -14.77
CA SER A 112 -6.90 -1.76 -14.88
C SER A 112 -8.25 -1.99 -14.22
N ALA A 113 -8.96 -3.05 -14.63
CA ALA A 113 -10.07 -3.54 -13.82
C ALA A 113 -9.52 -3.82 -12.40
N PRO A 114 -10.11 -3.23 -11.33
CA PRO A 114 -9.61 -3.43 -9.98
C PRO A 114 -9.58 -4.92 -9.66
N THR A 115 -8.47 -5.43 -9.12
CA THR A 115 -8.46 -6.77 -8.55
C THR A 115 -9.53 -6.80 -7.48
N LYS A 116 -10.54 -7.67 -7.65
CA LYS A 116 -11.59 -7.86 -6.65
C LYS A 116 -10.97 -8.56 -5.46
N VAL A 117 -10.53 -7.78 -4.48
CA VAL A 117 -10.20 -8.27 -3.15
C VAL A 117 -11.49 -8.30 -2.35
N ASP A 118 -11.88 -9.48 -1.87
CA ASP A 118 -13.02 -9.63 -0.98
C ASP A 118 -12.60 -9.35 0.47
N PHE A 119 -12.73 -8.10 0.89
CA PHE A 119 -12.40 -7.69 2.25
C PHE A 119 -13.35 -8.26 3.31
N ALA A 120 -14.53 -8.75 2.94
CA ALA A 120 -15.44 -9.39 3.89
C ALA A 120 -14.93 -10.78 4.29
N VAL A 121 -14.28 -11.51 3.37
CA VAL A 121 -13.63 -12.79 3.65
C VAL A 121 -12.45 -12.63 4.60
N LEU A 122 -11.75 -11.49 4.56
CA LEU A 122 -10.66 -11.19 5.47
C LEU A 122 -11.14 -10.91 6.91
N ALA A 123 -12.38 -10.48 7.12
CA ALA A 123 -12.92 -10.14 8.44
C ALA A 123 -13.41 -11.36 9.26
N ASP A 124 -13.56 -12.53 8.63
CA ASP A 124 -14.11 -13.75 9.23
C ASP A 124 -13.03 -14.74 9.75
N VAL A 125 -11.74 -14.33 9.77
CA VAL A 125 -10.64 -15.14 10.31
C VAL A 125 -10.21 -14.55 11.65
N ASP A 126 -10.71 -15.15 12.74
CA ASP A 126 -10.29 -14.90 14.13
C ASP A 126 -8.83 -15.29 14.40
#